data_AF-A0A847XD50-F1
#
_entry.id   AF-A0A847XD50-F1
#
_cell.length_a   1.000
_cell.length_b   1.000
_cell.length_c   1.000
_cell.angle_alpha   90.00
_cell.angle_beta   90.00
_cell.angle_gamma   90.00
#
_symmetry.space_group_name_H-M   'P 1'
#
loop_
_entity.id
_entity.type
_entity.pdbx_description
1 polymer ?
#
loop_
_entity_poly.entity_id
_entity_poly.type
_entity_poly.pdbx_seq_one_letter_code
_entity_poly.pdbx_strand_id
1 'polypeptide(L)' 'WGSCLIKDETIVLNNDLIYAPKACIDYVVLHELIHFIEKDHNSHFYNLMYLLMPDWEQRKKYLDEEMIVNI' A
#
# COMPACT_ATOMS: atom_id res chain seq x y z
N TRP A 1 2.43 -0.86 -6.42
CA TRP A 1 1.07 -0.34 -6.68
C TRP A 1 1.00 1.17 -6.48
N GLY A 2 1.82 1.73 -5.59
CA GLY A 2 2.19 3.14 -5.59
C GLY A 2 3.70 3.29 -5.46
N SER A 3 4.12 4.54 -5.31
CA SER A 3 5.46 4.97 -4.91
C SER A 3 5.38 6.27 -4.10
N CYS A 4 6.20 6.40 -3.06
CA CYS A 4 6.35 7.63 -2.29
C CYS A 4 7.61 8.42 -2.67
N LEU A 5 7.44 9.63 -3.19
CA LEU A 5 8.50 10.59 -3.49
C LEU A 5 8.74 11.49 -2.27
N ILE A 6 9.55 11.00 -1.33
CA ILE A 6 9.76 11.64 0.00
C ILE A 6 10.17 13.11 -0.12
N LYS A 7 11.08 13.45 -1.05
CA LYS A 7 11.59 14.83 -1.22
C LYS A 7 10.54 15.80 -1.76
N ASP A 8 9.60 15.29 -2.54
CA ASP A 8 8.59 16.08 -3.23
C ASP A 8 7.23 16.02 -2.50
N GLU A 9 7.18 15.41 -1.30
CA GLU A 9 5.98 15.22 -0.49
C GLU A 9 4.79 14.65 -1.30
N THR A 10 5.10 13.75 -2.24
CA THR A 10 4.13 13.27 -3.23
C THR A 10 4.02 11.74 -3.21
N ILE A 11 2.78 11.25 -3.21
CA ILE A 11 2.47 9.83 -3.44
C ILE A 11 1.96 9.69 -4.87
N VAL A 12 2.52 8.73 -5.60
CA VAL A 12 2.08 8.34 -6.95
C VAL A 12 1.39 6.99 -6.85
N LEU A 13 0.21 6.86 -7.46
CA LEU A 13 -0.57 5.63 -7.47
C LEU A 13 -0.70 5.10 -8.90
N ASN A 14 -0.70 3.77 -9.07
CA ASN A 14 -1.02 3.16 -10.35
C ASN A 14 -2.51 3.39 -10.69
N ASN A 15 -2.80 3.83 -11.91
CA ASN A 15 -4.16 4.01 -12.42
C ASN A 15 -4.99 2.71 -12.39
N ASP A 16 -4.38 1.54 -12.50
CA ASP A 16 -5.11 0.27 -12.45
C ASP A 16 -5.80 0.05 -11.09
N LEU A 17 -5.38 0.77 -10.04
CA LEU A 17 -6.05 0.72 -8.74
C LEU A 17 -7.51 1.16 -8.78
N ILE A 18 -7.97 1.87 -9.83
CA ILE A 18 -9.40 2.22 -9.95
C ILE A 18 -10.30 0.97 -10.06
N TYR A 19 -9.75 -0.15 -10.50
CA TYR A 19 -10.46 -1.42 -10.64
C TYR A 19 -10.34 -2.29 -9.38
N ALA A 20 -9.46 -1.94 -8.44
CA ALA A 20 -9.28 -2.69 -7.21
C ALA A 20 -10.40 -2.38 -6.20
N PRO A 21 -10.77 -3.35 -5.33
CA PRO A 21 -11.63 -3.07 -4.20
C PRO A 21 -11.06 -1.94 -3.34
N LYS A 22 -11.94 -1.06 -2.82
CA LYS A 22 -11.52 0.10 -2.02
C LYS A 22 -10.56 -0.27 -0.87
N ALA A 23 -10.78 -1.40 -0.21
CA ALA A 23 -9.92 -1.88 0.87
C ALA A 23 -8.46 -2.09 0.41
N CYS A 24 -8.25 -2.56 -0.82
CA CYS A 24 -6.92 -2.73 -1.41
C CYS A 24 -6.28 -1.38 -1.74
N ILE A 25 -7.07 -0.42 -2.23
CA ILE A 25 -6.60 0.96 -2.45
C ILE A 25 -6.14 1.58 -1.12
N ASP A 26 -6.95 1.44 -0.05
CA ASP A 26 -6.61 1.93 1.29
C ASP A 26 -5.29 1.32 1.78
N TYR A 27 -5.05 0.03 1.50
CA TYR A 27 -3.79 -0.64 1.82
C TYR A 27 -2.60 0.02 1.10
N VAL A 28 -2.71 0.26 -0.21
CA VAL A 28 -1.62 0.89 -0.98
C VAL A 28 -1.37 2.32 -0.50
N VAL A 29 -2.43 3.10 -0.26
CA VAL A 29 -2.29 4.47 0.25
C VAL A 29 -1.59 4.49 1.61
N LEU A 30 -1.98 3.62 2.55
CA LEU A 30 -1.31 3.54 3.85
C LEU A 30 0.15 3.13 3.70
N HIS A 31 0.44 2.15 2.85
CA HIS A 31 1.81 1.71 2.56
C HIS A 31 2.69 2.87 2.11
N GLU A 32 2.23 3.66 1.14
CA GLU A 32 2.99 4.81 0.65
C GLU A 32 3.08 5.95 1.67
N LEU A 33 2.05 6.17 2.50
CA LEU A 33 2.10 7.18 3.57
C LEU A 33 3.14 6.84 4.63
N ILE A 34 3.29 5.56 4.99
CA ILE A 34 4.28 5.13 5.98
C ILE A 34 5.70 5.39 5.47
N HIS A 35 5.94 5.45 4.16
CA HIS A 35 7.25 5.80 3.61
C HIS A 35 7.74 7.22 3.94
N PHE A 36 6.86 8.12 4.38
CA PHE A 36 7.28 9.40 4.97
C PHE A 36 7.89 9.27 6.37
N ILE A 37 7.61 8.18 7.07
CA ILE A 37 8.10 7.89 8.42
C ILE A 37 9.26 6.89 8.37
N GLU A 38 9.11 5.82 7.60
CA GLU A 38 10.06 4.71 7.50
C GLU A 38 10.25 4.31 6.03
N LYS A 39 11.44 4.58 5.49
CA LYS A 39 11.73 4.40 4.07
C LYS A 39 11.79 2.93 3.67
N ASP A 40 12.36 2.08 4.52
CA ASP A 40 12.63 0.68 4.19
C ASP A 40 11.56 -0.22 4.82
N HIS A 41 11.22 -1.34 4.16
CA HIS A 41 10.27 -2.33 4.69
C HIS A 41 10.89 -3.19 5.80
N ASN A 42 11.32 -2.54 6.89
CA ASN A 42 11.89 -3.19 8.07
C ASN A 42 10.81 -3.45 9.14
N SER A 43 11.22 -3.94 10.32
CA SER A 43 10.29 -4.25 11.41
C SER A 43 9.49 -3.04 11.89
N HIS A 44 10.07 -1.83 11.86
CA HIS A 44 9.36 -0.61 12.22
C HIS A 44 8.23 -0.30 11.23
N PHE A 45 8.50 -0.43 9.91
CA PHE A 45 7.48 -0.30 8.87
C PHE A 45 6.30 -1.26 9.11
N TYR A 46 6.59 -2.55 9.31
CA TYR A 46 5.54 -3.54 9.52
C TYR A 46 4.79 -3.33 10.84
N ASN A 47 5.45 -2.88 11.91
CA ASN A 47 4.79 -2.53 13.15
C ASN A 47 3.77 -1.39 12.94
N LEU A 48 4.11 -0.37 12.13
CA LEU A 48 3.18 0.70 11.78
C LEU A 48 2.01 0.18 10.93
N MET A 49 2.28 -0.69 9.97
CA MET A 49 1.23 -1.35 9.19
C MET A 49 0.26 -2.13 10.08
N TYR A 50 0.76 -2.96 11.00
CA TYR A 50 -0.09 -3.72 11.92
C TYR A 50 -0.85 -2.84 12.92
N LEU A 51 -0.23 -1.75 13.38
CA LEU A 51 -0.88 -0.81 14.29
C LEU A 51 -2.05 -0.08 13.61
N LEU A 52 -1.86 0.35 12.37
CA LEU A 52 -2.81 1.20 11.65
C LEU A 52 -3.82 0.40 10.81
N MET A 53 -3.45 -0.79 10.37
CA MET A 53 -4.25 -1.68 9.53
C MET A 53 -3.92 -3.15 9.84
N PRO A 54 -4.44 -3.73 10.94
CA PRO A 54 -4.11 -5.09 11.36
C PRO A 54 -4.40 -6.17 10.31
N ASP A 55 -5.30 -5.90 9.37
CA ASP A 55 -5.71 -6.78 8.28
C ASP A 55 -4.97 -6.54 6.95
N TRP A 56 -3.88 -5.75 6.95
CA TRP A 56 -3.17 -5.34 5.73
C TRP A 56 -2.70 -6.52 4.87
N GLU A 57 -2.28 -7.63 5.48
CA GLU A 57 -1.81 -8.82 4.76
C GLU A 57 -2.92 -9.44 3.91
N GLN A 58 -4.15 -9.46 4.42
CA GLN A 58 -5.31 -9.98 3.71
C GLN A 58 -5.60 -9.07 2.51
N ARG A 59 -5.62 -7.75 2.72
CA ARG A 59 -5.84 -6.78 1.64
C ARG A 59 -4.77 -6.85 0.55
N LYS A 60 -3.49 -6.98 0.94
CA LYS A 60 -2.38 -7.19 0.01
C LYS A 60 -2.60 -8.47 -0.79
N LYS A 61 -2.93 -9.58 -0.12
CA LYS A 61 -3.17 -10.86 -0.77
C LYS A 61 -4.32 -10.77 -1.80
N TYR A 62 -5.45 -10.18 -1.41
CA TYR A 62 -6.57 -9.95 -2.34
C TYR A 62 -6.16 -9.08 -3.53
N LEU A 63 -5.40 -8.00 -3.30
CA LEU A 63 -4.89 -7.16 -4.38
C LEU A 63 -4.01 -7.94 -5.35
N ASP A 64 -3.10 -8.77 -4.84
CA ASP A 64 -2.21 -9.58 -5.66
C ASP A 64 -2.98 -10.67 -6.43
N GLU A 65 -3.96 -11.34 -5.81
CA GLU A 65 -4.72 -12.43 -6.43
C GLU A 65 -5.74 -11.92 -7.47
N GLU A 66 -6.54 -10.90 -7.15
CA GLU A 66 -7.59 -10.38 -8.03
C GLU A 66 -7.01 -9.58 -9.21
N MET A 67 -5.91 -8.85 -9.02
CA MET A 67 -5.34 -8.05 -10.11
C MET A 67 -4.50 -8.88 -11.08
N ILE A 68 -3.86 -9.97 -10.63
CA ILE A 68 -3.09 -10.86 -11.53
C ILE A 68 -4.01 -11.65 -12.47
N VAL A 69 -5.26 -11.91 -12.06
CA VAL A 69 -6.23 -12.66 -12.88
C VAL A 69 -6.89 -11.78 -13.96
N ASN A 70 -6.85 -10.46 -13.81
CA ASN A 70 -7.55 -9.50 -14.67
C ASN A 70 -6.65 -8.76 -15.67
N ILE A 71 -5.38 -9.15 -15.82
CA ILE A 71 -4.41 -8.58 -16.78
C ILE A 71 -4.06 -9.59 -17.86
#